data_AF-A0A5D5ASV1-F1
#
_entry.id   AF-A0A5D5ASV1-F1
#
_cell.length_a   1.000
_cell.length_b   1.000
_cell.length_c   1.000
_cell.angle_alpha   90.00
_cell.angle_beta   90.00
_cell.angle_gamma   90.00
#
_symmetry.space_group_name_H-M   'P 1'
#
loop_
_entity.id
_entity.type
_entity.pdbx_description
1 polymer ?
#
loop_
_entity_poly.entity_id
_entity_poly.type
_entity_poly.pdbx_seq_one_letter_code
_entity_poly.pdbx_strand_id
1 'polypeptide(L)'
;MTAEYPSATREIGMVILAIVALVVVYLMVTVTLAFGLFGAFVLVAFVYVWFFVWNADSGDLSGGQNCPSCGSRIGADEDVCEYCGESL
;
A
#
# COMPACT_ATOMS: atom_id res chain seq x y z
N MET A 1 35.60 -54.30 -17.31
CA MET A 1 35.12 -54.26 -15.92
C MET A 1 33.87 -53.41 -15.91
N THR A 2 32.71 -54.03 -16.06
CA THR A 2 31.40 -53.37 -16.01
C THR A 2 31.08 -53.11 -14.55
N ALA A 3 31.08 -51.85 -14.13
CA ALA A 3 30.66 -51.48 -12.78
C ALA A 3 29.14 -51.69 -12.68
N GLU A 4 28.73 -52.80 -12.07
CA GLU A 4 27.36 -53.00 -11.60
C GLU A 4 27.09 -51.98 -10.49
N TYR A 5 26.33 -50.94 -10.81
CA TYR A 5 25.79 -50.04 -9.79
C TYR A 5 24.84 -50.86 -8.90
N PRO A 6 25.09 -50.96 -7.58
CA PRO A 6 24.18 -51.68 -6.71
C PRO A 6 22.83 -50.97 -6.70
N SER A 7 21.76 -51.72 -6.94
CA SER A 7 20.37 -51.27 -7.07
C SER A 7 19.92 -50.33 -5.93
N ALA A 8 20.43 -50.54 -4.72
CA ALA A 8 20.19 -49.69 -3.54
C ALA A 8 20.62 -48.22 -3.75
N THR A 9 21.66 -47.96 -4.54
CA THR A 9 22.18 -46.59 -4.81
C THR A 9 21.23 -45.78 -5.69
N ARG A 10 20.46 -46.44 -6.56
CA ARG A 10 19.50 -45.79 -7.47
C ARG A 10 18.25 -45.32 -6.73
N GLU A 11 17.79 -46.10 -5.75
CA GLU A 11 16.63 -45.75 -4.92
C GLU A 11 16.94 -44.55 -4.01
N ILE A 12 18.12 -44.56 -3.37
CA ILE A 12 18.59 -43.43 -2.54
C ILE A 12 18.78 -42.17 -3.40
N GLY A 13 19.33 -42.31 -4.61
CA GLY A 13 19.50 -41.19 -5.55
C GLY A 13 18.16 -40.52 -5.94
N MET A 14 17.11 -41.30 -6.18
CA MET A 14 15.78 -40.75 -6.51
C MET A 14 15.16 -40.00 -5.32
N VAL A 15 15.31 -40.51 -4.10
CA VAL A 15 14.81 -39.85 -2.89
C VAL A 15 15.52 -38.51 -2.65
N ILE A 16 16.84 -38.47 -2.80
CA ILE A 16 17.60 -37.21 -2.66
C ILE A 16 17.15 -36.19 -3.70
N LEU A 17 16.99 -36.59 -4.97
CA LEU A 17 16.51 -35.69 -6.03
C LEU A 17 15.09 -35.18 -5.75
N ALA A 18 14.20 -36.03 -5.23
CA ALA A 18 12.85 -35.63 -4.86
C ALA A 18 12.85 -34.61 -3.71
N ILE A 19 13.68 -34.83 -2.68
CA ILE A 19 13.83 -33.87 -1.57
C ILE A 19 14.39 -32.55 -2.07
N VAL A 20 15.43 -32.58 -2.90
CA VAL A 20 16.02 -31.35 -3.47
C VAL A 20 15.00 -30.60 -4.31
N ALA A 21 14.23 -31.29 -5.16
CA ALA A 21 13.17 -30.67 -5.94
C ALA A 21 12.10 -30.02 -5.05
N LEU A 22 11.66 -30.72 -3.99
CA LEU A 22 10.70 -30.17 -3.03
C LEU A 22 11.22 -28.93 -2.32
N VAL A 23 12.48 -28.96 -1.87
CA VAL A 23 13.13 -27.80 -1.23
C VAL A 23 13.20 -26.62 -2.19
N VAL A 24 13.60 -26.85 -3.45
CA VAL A 24 13.66 -25.79 -4.46
C VAL A 24 12.28 -25.20 -4.72
N VAL A 25 11.24 -26.03 -4.89
CA VAL A 25 9.87 -25.56 -5.09
C VAL A 25 9.38 -24.76 -3.88
N TYR A 26 9.63 -25.25 -2.66
CA TYR A 26 9.26 -24.55 -1.43
C TYR A 26 9.94 -23.17 -1.34
N LEU A 27 11.23 -23.09 -1.65
CA LEU A 27 11.95 -21.81 -1.67
C LEU A 27 11.39 -20.86 -2.73
N MET A 28 11.11 -21.33 -3.94
CA MET A 28 10.52 -20.50 -5.01
C MET A 28 9.14 -19.94 -4.59
N VAL A 29 8.30 -20.77 -3.99
CA VAL A 29 6.95 -20.37 -3.53
C VAL A 29 7.06 -19.35 -2.40
N THR A 30 7.86 -19.62 -1.38
CA THR A 30 8.02 -18.71 -0.23
C THR A 30 8.62 -17.37 -0.64
N VAL A 31 9.62 -17.38 -1.52
CA VAL A 31 10.20 -16.17 -2.13
C VAL A 31 9.14 -15.38 -2.89
N THR A 32 8.39 -16.02 -3.78
CA THR A 32 7.35 -15.34 -4.57
C THR A 32 6.27 -14.72 -3.69
N LEU A 33 5.82 -15.46 -2.68
CA LEU A 33 4.82 -14.95 -1.72
C LEU A 33 5.38 -13.81 -0.87
N ALA A 34 6.62 -13.93 -0.40
CA ALA A 34 7.26 -12.87 0.39
C ALA A 34 7.38 -11.57 -0.42
N PHE A 35 7.92 -11.63 -1.64
CA PHE A 35 8.05 -10.45 -2.50
C PHE A 35 6.69 -9.94 -3.00
N GLY A 36 5.75 -10.83 -3.32
CA GLY A 36 4.41 -10.46 -3.75
C GLY A 36 3.62 -9.75 -2.66
N LEU A 37 3.59 -10.30 -1.45
CA LEU A 37 2.91 -9.69 -0.30
C LEU A 37 3.62 -8.42 0.15
N PHE A 38 4.95 -8.41 0.18
CA PHE A 38 5.72 -7.21 0.53
C PHE A 38 5.50 -6.09 -0.49
N GLY A 39 5.55 -6.40 -1.79
CA GLY A 39 5.28 -5.45 -2.86
C GLY A 39 3.85 -4.90 -2.80
N ALA A 40 2.86 -5.77 -2.60
CA ALA A 40 1.47 -5.35 -2.41
C ALA A 40 1.31 -4.45 -1.18
N PHE A 41 1.94 -4.81 -0.05
CA PHE A 41 1.90 -4.01 1.16
C PHE A 41 2.51 -2.63 0.97
N VAL A 42 3.68 -2.54 0.31
CA VAL A 42 4.35 -1.27 0.02
C VAL A 42 3.50 -0.40 -0.91
N LEU A 43 2.89 -0.98 -1.95
CA LEU A 43 1.99 -0.25 -2.84
C LEU A 43 0.74 0.25 -2.11
N VAL A 44 0.11 -0.58 -1.28
CA VAL A 44 -1.05 -0.17 -0.49
C VAL A 44 -0.68 0.93 0.49
N ALA A 45 0.44 0.81 1.19
CA ALA A 45 0.94 1.84 2.10
C ALA A 45 1.23 3.16 1.35
N PHE A 46 1.86 3.07 0.17
CA PHE A 46 2.13 4.24 -0.66
C PHE A 46 0.84 4.94 -1.11
N VAL A 47 -0.13 4.18 -1.63
CA VAL A 47 -1.44 4.71 -2.04
C VAL A 47 -2.18 5.31 -0.85
N TYR A 48 -2.13 4.64 0.30
CA TYR A 48 -2.78 5.11 1.52
C TYR A 48 -2.19 6.44 2.00
N VAL A 49 -0.86 6.58 2.04
CA VAL A 49 -0.18 7.83 2.41
C VAL A 49 -0.47 8.92 1.38
N TRP A 50 -0.40 8.60 0.09
CA TRP A 50 -0.74 9.55 -0.97
C TRP A 50 -2.18 10.06 -0.83
N PHE A 51 -3.13 9.15 -0.67
CA PHE A 51 -4.54 9.50 -0.46
C PHE A 51 -4.74 10.33 0.81
N PHE A 52 -4.09 9.94 1.91
CA PHE A 52 -4.19 10.66 3.18
C PHE A 52 -3.63 12.08 3.08
N VAL A 53 -2.46 12.27 2.45
CA VAL A 53 -1.86 13.60 2.25
C VAL A 53 -2.76 14.50 1.39
N TRP A 54 -3.36 13.96 0.33
CA TRP A 54 -4.28 14.72 -0.51
C TRP A 54 -5.63 15.02 0.18
N ASN A 55 -6.10 14.13 1.05
CA ASN A 55 -7.33 14.34 1.82
C ASN A 55 -7.12 15.13 3.12
N ALA A 56 -5.87 15.38 3.53
CA ALA A 56 -5.57 16.19 4.71
C ALA A 56 -5.95 17.67 4.52
N ASP A 57 -6.21 18.11 3.29
CA ASP A 57 -6.75 19.45 2.96
C ASP A 57 -8.29 19.51 2.91
N SER A 58 -9.00 18.43 3.23
CA SER A 58 -10.47 18.44 3.31
C SER A 58 -11.01 19.01 4.64
N GLY A 59 -10.13 19.49 5.51
CA GLY A 59 -10.48 20.10 6.79
C GLY A 59 -10.26 21.61 6.75
N ASP A 60 -11.35 22.36 6.64
CA ASP A 60 -11.40 23.82 6.82
C ASP A 60 -10.69 24.70 5.76
N LEU A 61 -11.06 24.49 4.49
CA LEU A 61 -11.25 25.61 3.55
C LEU A 61 -12.73 26.03 3.54
N SER A 62 -13.39 26.09 4.70
CA SER A 62 -14.34 27.19 4.88
C SER A 62 -13.48 28.44 4.74
N GLY A 63 -13.37 28.93 3.50
CA GLY A 63 -12.61 30.11 3.08
C GLY A 63 -13.23 31.34 3.68
N GLY A 64 -13.33 31.36 5.01
CA GLY A 64 -14.07 32.34 5.73
C GLY A 64 -13.29 33.63 5.64
N GLN A 65 -13.76 34.50 4.77
CA GLN A 65 -13.25 35.84 4.63
C GLN A 65 -13.70 36.68 5.83
N ASN A 66 -13.01 37.78 6.08
CA ASN A 66 -13.50 38.76 7.05
C ASN A 66 -14.33 39.78 6.28
N CYS A 67 -15.51 40.10 6.79
CA CYS A 67 -16.34 41.18 6.24
C CYS A 67 -15.53 42.50 6.31
N PRO A 68 -15.34 43.22 5.18
CA PRO A 68 -14.56 44.46 5.15
C PRO A 68 -15.24 45.60 5.93
N SER A 69 -16.55 45.52 6.14
CA SER A 69 -17.32 46.56 6.85
C SER A 69 -17.31 46.42 8.37
N CYS A 70 -17.43 45.20 8.91
CA CYS A 70 -17.52 44.99 10.36
C CYS A 70 -16.37 44.15 10.95
N GLY A 71 -15.56 43.52 10.11
CA GLY A 71 -14.45 42.66 10.54
C GLY A 71 -14.86 41.27 11.02
N SER A 72 -16.16 40.95 11.04
CA SER A 72 -16.66 39.62 11.42
C SER A 72 -16.24 38.57 10.41
N ARG A 73 -15.91 37.37 10.91
CA ARG A 73 -15.60 36.22 10.07
C ARG A 73 -16.89 35.57 9.57
N ILE A 74 -16.96 35.34 8.28
CA ILE A 74 -18.14 34.91 7.53
C ILE A 74 -17.77 33.71 6.67
N GLY A 75 -18.74 32.91 6.22
CA GLY A 75 -18.51 31.79 5.32
C GLY A 75 -18.02 32.26 3.93
N ALA A 76 -17.24 31.42 3.24
CA ALA A 76 -16.76 31.70 1.88
C ALA A 76 -17.91 31.85 0.86
N ASP A 77 -19.03 31.19 1.15
CA ASP A 77 -20.18 31.07 0.26
C ASP A 77 -21.31 32.06 0.61
N GLU A 78 -21.03 33.01 1.49
CA GLU A 78 -22.00 34.04 1.90
C GLU A 78 -21.80 35.32 1.08
N ASP A 79 -22.83 35.75 0.35
CA ASP A 79 -22.82 37.00 -0.40
C ASP A 79 -23.20 38.22 0.47
N VAL A 80 -23.73 37.97 1.68
CA VAL A 80 -24.18 38.99 2.63
C VAL A 80 -23.72 38.64 4.03
N CYS A 81 -23.15 39.60 4.74
CA CYS A 81 -22.72 39.41 6.12
C CYS A 81 -23.92 39.28 7.07
N GLU A 82 -24.03 38.15 7.78
CA GLU A 82 -25.10 37.92 8.77
C GLU A 82 -25.07 38.88 9.98
N TYR A 83 -23.91 39.49 10.26
CA TYR A 83 -23.73 40.36 11.42
C TYR A 83 -24.11 41.83 11.16
N CYS A 84 -23.79 42.34 9.96
CA CYS A 84 -24.03 43.75 9.63
C CYS A 84 -24.97 43.97 8.43
N GLY A 85 -25.33 42.92 7.71
CA GLY A 85 -26.24 42.97 6.55
C GLY A 85 -25.63 43.57 5.28
N GLU A 86 -24.33 43.83 5.26
CA GLU A 86 -23.62 44.37 4.08
C GLU A 86 -23.29 43.24 3.09
N SER A 87 -23.38 43.53 1.78
CA SER A 87 -22.90 42.64 0.73
C SER A 87 -21.37 42.52 0.73
N LEU A 88 -20.85 41.33 0.43
CA LEU A 88 -19.45 40.95 0.57
C LEU A 88 -18.64 41.04 -0.72
#